data_AF-A0A973IRT6-F1
#
_entry.id   AF-A0A973IRT6-F1
#
_cell.length_a   1.000
_cell.length_b   1.000
_cell.length_c   1.000
_cell.angle_alpha   90.00
_cell.angle_beta   90.00
_cell.angle_gamma   90.00
#
_symmetry.space_group_name_H-M   'P 1'
#
loop_
_entity.id
_entity.type
_entity.pdbx_description
1 polymer ?
#
loop_
_entity_poly.entity_id
_entity_poly.type
_entity_poly.pdbx_seq_one_letter_code
_entity_poly.pdbx_strand_id
1 'polypeptide(L)'
;MSARTTCRVMPASVVFCIVVTLVAAVRYCPVAHGGETIVPESSQDSQSNPAKEVQPPESGDNASNKDFVVIKYDNAGKRQWLRRYDGPGKGDDWVTASAVDRKGNIYVTGASWGGENVGYEYATIKYDGTGKCLWVRRHAGGIPKAIGLDENRNVYVGGEGGIIKYSSAGKFQWELPGAEKWTVSKYGDVITAHQSISYYISIKYYNSDGNFQWSKTFEPYSYSWEFSLRGIHTDDYGNAYIKYYMYYHEDSCDSESLRMYDRNGVFMWDTDFYILGNNGFGFSYIQSLYIDDELNVYVAGQYI
;
A
#
# COMPACT_ATOMS: atom_id res chain seq x y z
N MET A 1 -12.32 20.63 39.88
CA MET A 1 -13.28 19.97 38.99
C MET A 1 -12.57 18.80 38.33
N SER A 2 -12.98 17.57 38.65
CA SER A 2 -12.31 16.34 38.22
C SER A 2 -12.69 16.02 36.77
N ALA A 3 -11.75 16.18 35.84
CA ALA A 3 -11.92 15.68 34.47
C ALA A 3 -11.81 14.15 34.50
N ARG A 4 -12.91 13.46 34.20
CA ARG A 4 -12.94 12.00 34.04
C ARG A 4 -12.40 11.67 32.64
N THR A 5 -11.22 11.08 32.58
CA THR A 5 -10.69 10.45 31.37
C THR A 5 -11.53 9.20 31.07
N THR A 6 -12.51 9.32 30.18
CA THR A 6 -13.18 8.15 29.62
C THR A 6 -12.26 7.50 28.60
N CYS A 7 -11.49 6.50 29.04
CA CYS A 7 -10.80 5.59 28.14
C CYS A 7 -11.86 4.78 27.39
N ARG A 8 -12.13 5.16 26.13
CA ARG A 8 -13.03 4.41 25.27
C ARG A 8 -12.22 3.27 24.66
N VAL A 9 -12.47 2.04 25.12
CA VAL A 9 -11.95 0.82 24.53
C VAL A 9 -12.35 0.80 23.06
N MET A 10 -11.37 0.93 22.16
CA MET A 10 -11.59 0.69 20.73
C MET A 10 -11.96 -0.79 20.54
N PRO A 11 -12.95 -1.14 19.70
CA PRO A 11 -13.23 -2.54 19.43
C PRO A 11 -12.03 -3.17 18.74
N ALA A 12 -11.49 -4.22 19.36
CA ALA A 12 -10.45 -5.07 18.79
C ALA A 12 -10.97 -5.74 17.52
N SER A 13 -10.60 -5.20 16.37
CA SER A 13 -10.74 -5.86 15.07
C SER A 13 -9.61 -5.41 14.15
N VAL A 14 -8.38 -5.44 14.66
CA VAL A 14 -7.19 -5.40 13.80
C VAL A 14 -6.99 -6.82 13.28
N VAL A 15 -7.53 -7.09 12.10
CA VAL A 15 -7.14 -8.29 11.34
C VAL A 15 -5.73 -8.02 10.82
N PHE A 16 -4.73 -8.64 11.43
CA PHE A 16 -3.38 -8.68 10.87
C PHE A 16 -3.41 -9.57 9.62
N CYS A 17 -3.53 -8.98 8.43
CA CYS A 17 -3.12 -9.64 7.20
C CYS A 17 -1.58 -9.61 7.15
N ILE A 18 -0.94 -10.68 7.59
CA ILE A 18 0.48 -10.89 7.31
C ILE A 18 0.58 -11.31 5.84
N VAL A 19 1.04 -10.39 4.98
CA VAL A 19 1.52 -10.76 3.64
C VAL A 19 2.87 -11.43 3.86
N VAL A 20 2.87 -12.77 3.92
CA VAL A 20 4.12 -13.53 3.99
C VAL A 20 4.60 -13.73 2.56
N THR A 21 5.69 -13.05 2.20
CA THR A 21 6.52 -13.47 1.06
C THR A 21 7.25 -14.75 1.49
N LEU A 22 6.62 -15.90 1.30
CA LEU A 22 7.23 -17.17 1.67
C LEU A 22 8.25 -17.56 0.59
N VAL A 23 9.54 -17.49 0.92
CA VAL A 23 10.57 -18.25 0.21
C VAL A 23 10.70 -19.59 0.92
N ALA A 24 10.22 -20.68 0.31
CA ALA A 24 10.83 -22.01 0.38
C ALA A 24 9.95 -23.08 -0.27
N ALA A 25 10.61 -23.96 -1.03
CA ALA A 25 10.13 -25.28 -1.37
C ALA A 25 9.57 -25.99 -0.14
N VAL A 26 8.27 -26.29 -0.14
CA VAL A 26 7.65 -27.13 0.88
C VAL A 26 7.97 -28.58 0.54
N ARG A 27 8.95 -29.17 1.25
CA ARG A 27 9.04 -30.63 1.34
C ARG A 27 7.84 -31.13 2.14
N TYR A 28 7.02 -31.94 1.48
CA TYR A 28 5.90 -32.65 2.07
C TYR A 28 6.34 -33.60 3.19
N CYS A 29 5.54 -33.70 4.25
CA CYS A 29 5.58 -34.78 5.23
C CYS A 29 4.40 -35.73 4.91
N PRO A 30 4.61 -37.03 4.63
CA PRO A 30 3.52 -37.91 4.26
C PRO A 30 2.84 -38.45 5.52
N VAL A 31 1.53 -38.32 5.58
CA VAL A 31 0.70 -39.21 6.42
C VAL A 31 -0.20 -39.98 5.47
N ALA A 32 0.11 -41.28 5.35
CA ALA A 32 -0.72 -42.26 4.67
C ALA A 32 -2.08 -42.37 5.37
N HIS A 33 -3.14 -42.64 4.62
CA HIS A 33 -4.18 -43.60 5.03
C HIS A 33 -5.04 -44.01 3.83
N GLY A 34 -5.26 -45.33 3.76
CA GLY A 34 -6.57 -45.94 3.46
C GLY A 34 -7.07 -45.82 2.04
N GLY A 35 -7.04 -46.94 1.32
CA GLY A 35 -7.55 -47.02 -0.04
C GLY A 35 -9.07 -47.03 -0.12
N GLU A 36 -9.56 -46.80 -1.32
CA GLU A 36 -10.71 -47.49 -1.88
C GLU A 36 -10.67 -47.38 -3.41
N THR A 37 -10.89 -48.52 -4.04
CA THR A 37 -10.87 -48.81 -5.48
C THR A 37 -11.98 -48.10 -6.24
N ILE A 38 -11.67 -47.51 -7.41
CA ILE A 38 -12.68 -47.09 -8.40
C ILE A 38 -12.43 -47.86 -9.70
N VAL A 39 -13.47 -48.57 -10.14
CA VAL A 39 -13.61 -49.26 -11.44
C VAL A 39 -14.01 -48.22 -12.50
N PRO A 40 -13.54 -48.27 -13.76
CA PRO A 40 -13.90 -47.26 -14.75
C PRO A 40 -15.18 -47.67 -15.49
N GLU A 41 -16.12 -46.74 -15.65
CA GLU A 41 -17.17 -46.87 -16.66
C GLU A 41 -17.21 -45.63 -17.57
N SER A 42 -17.08 -45.94 -18.85
CA SER A 42 -17.18 -45.07 -20.01
C SER A 42 -18.64 -44.84 -20.38
N SER A 43 -18.99 -43.60 -20.73
CA SER A 43 -19.95 -43.35 -21.81
C SER A 43 -19.86 -41.90 -22.27
N GLN A 44 -19.75 -41.73 -23.59
CA GLN A 44 -19.94 -40.46 -24.27
C GLN A 44 -21.38 -39.98 -24.09
N ASP A 45 -21.57 -38.68 -23.86
CA ASP A 45 -22.68 -37.98 -24.51
C ASP A 45 -22.36 -36.50 -24.72
N SER A 46 -22.91 -35.99 -25.81
CA SER A 46 -22.64 -34.70 -26.42
C SER A 46 -23.77 -33.70 -26.16
N GLN A 47 -23.40 -32.43 -26.12
CA GLN A 47 -24.22 -31.20 -26.26
C GLN A 47 -24.65 -30.42 -25.01
N SER A 48 -24.17 -29.16 -25.03
CA SER A 48 -24.66 -27.90 -24.44
C SER A 48 -24.92 -27.80 -22.94
N ASN A 49 -23.96 -27.17 -22.23
CA ASN A 49 -24.22 -26.52 -20.93
C ASN A 49 -23.40 -25.20 -20.84
N PRO A 50 -24.02 -24.01 -20.69
CA PRO A 50 -23.28 -22.77 -20.52
C PRO A 50 -22.84 -22.59 -19.06
N ALA A 51 -21.61 -22.11 -18.88
CA ALA A 51 -20.97 -21.71 -17.62
C ALA A 51 -20.77 -22.83 -16.57
N LYS A 52 -19.76 -23.68 -16.80
CA LYS A 52 -19.04 -24.32 -15.68
C LYS A 52 -18.16 -23.28 -15.00
N GLU A 53 -18.41 -23.10 -13.71
CA GLU A 53 -17.57 -22.47 -12.71
C GLU A 53 -16.11 -22.90 -12.88
N VAL A 54 -15.24 -21.96 -13.27
CA VAL A 54 -13.79 -22.20 -13.35
C VAL A 54 -13.23 -21.89 -11.96
N GLN A 55 -13.01 -22.94 -11.17
CA GLN A 55 -12.06 -22.85 -10.06
C GLN A 55 -10.68 -22.49 -10.64
N PRO A 56 -9.86 -21.64 -9.99
CA PRO A 56 -8.50 -21.38 -10.46
C PRO A 56 -7.77 -22.73 -10.57
N PRO A 57 -7.03 -22.99 -11.65
CA PRO A 57 -6.37 -24.27 -11.84
C PRO A 57 -5.44 -24.55 -10.65
N GLU A 58 -5.63 -25.69 -9.99
CA GLU A 58 -4.57 -26.31 -9.19
C GLU A 58 -3.43 -26.65 -10.16
N SER A 59 -2.25 -26.15 -9.83
CA SER A 59 -1.20 -25.75 -10.76
C SER A 59 -0.51 -26.90 -11.48
N GLY A 60 -0.22 -26.68 -12.77
CA GLY A 60 1.00 -27.21 -13.38
C GLY A 60 2.18 -26.35 -12.93
N ASP A 61 2.69 -26.61 -11.73
CA ASP A 61 3.82 -25.88 -11.15
C ASP A 61 5.08 -26.05 -12.00
N ASN A 62 5.49 -25.00 -12.72
CA ASN A 62 6.91 -24.80 -12.98
C ASN A 62 7.51 -24.25 -11.67
N ALA A 63 8.17 -25.12 -10.91
CA ALA A 63 8.63 -24.88 -9.52
C ALA A 63 9.65 -23.73 -9.31
N SER A 64 9.89 -22.88 -10.32
CA SER A 64 10.81 -21.74 -10.25
C SER A 64 10.16 -20.37 -10.13
N ASN A 65 8.88 -20.23 -10.52
CA ASN A 65 8.25 -18.91 -10.63
C ASN A 65 7.46 -18.56 -9.34
N LYS A 66 7.43 -17.29 -8.98
CA LYS A 66 6.69 -16.78 -7.81
C LYS A 66 5.24 -16.50 -8.17
N ASP A 67 4.33 -16.76 -7.23
CA ASP A 67 2.92 -16.36 -7.33
C ASP A 67 2.56 -15.36 -6.23
N PHE A 68 1.50 -14.59 -6.43
CA PHE A 68 0.84 -13.92 -5.32
C PHE A 68 0.32 -14.95 -4.33
N VAL A 69 0.57 -14.74 -3.04
CA VAL A 69 -0.03 -15.55 -1.98
C VAL A 69 -0.68 -14.64 -0.96
N VAL A 70 -1.97 -14.87 -0.69
CA VAL A 70 -2.72 -14.18 0.35
C VAL A 70 -3.25 -15.22 1.33
N ILE A 71 -2.92 -15.06 2.61
CA ILE A 71 -3.34 -15.98 3.67
C ILE A 71 -4.09 -15.18 4.73
N LYS A 72 -5.28 -15.64 5.10
CA LYS A 72 -6.03 -15.09 6.22
C LYS A 72 -5.96 -16.04 7.40
N TYR A 73 -5.69 -15.49 8.57
CA TYR A 73 -5.79 -16.16 9.86
C TYR A 73 -6.93 -15.56 10.68
N ASP A 74 -7.45 -16.32 11.63
CA ASP A 74 -8.27 -15.76 12.71
C ASP A 74 -7.40 -15.27 13.87
N ASN A 75 -8.03 -14.67 14.88
CA ASN A 75 -7.36 -14.12 16.05
C ASN A 75 -6.72 -15.19 16.95
N ALA A 76 -7.01 -16.48 16.73
CA ALA A 76 -6.34 -17.60 17.40
C ALA A 76 -5.13 -18.11 16.58
N GLY A 77 -4.80 -17.46 15.47
CA GLY A 77 -3.70 -17.86 14.59
C GLY A 77 -4.03 -19.07 13.71
N LYS A 78 -5.30 -19.48 13.60
CA LYS A 78 -5.70 -20.57 12.71
C LYS A 78 -5.95 -20.04 11.30
N ARG A 79 -5.37 -20.70 10.30
CA ARG A 79 -5.56 -20.35 8.88
C ARG A 79 -7.03 -20.55 8.48
N GLN A 80 -7.66 -19.47 8.06
CA GLN A 80 -9.04 -19.44 7.57
C GLN A 80 -9.08 -19.79 6.09
N TRP A 81 -8.21 -19.17 5.28
CA TRP A 81 -8.08 -19.50 3.86
C TRP A 81 -6.72 -19.08 3.30
N LEU A 82 -6.38 -19.63 2.14
CA LEU A 82 -5.22 -19.27 1.32
C LEU A 82 -5.70 -19.07 -0.12
N ARG A 83 -5.17 -18.04 -0.79
CA ARG A 83 -5.38 -17.79 -2.21
C ARG A 83 -4.04 -17.58 -2.90
N ARG A 84 -3.94 -18.17 -4.10
CA ARG A 84 -2.85 -17.89 -5.03
C ARG A 84 -3.38 -17.16 -6.25
N TYR A 85 -2.54 -16.33 -6.84
CA TYR A 85 -2.80 -15.75 -8.15
C TYR A 85 -1.52 -15.84 -8.97
N ASP A 86 -1.66 -16.48 -10.13
CA ASP A 86 -0.65 -16.68 -11.17
C ASP A 86 -1.15 -15.94 -12.42
N GLY A 87 -0.41 -14.92 -12.83
CA GLY A 87 -0.75 -14.02 -13.91
C GLY A 87 -0.75 -14.72 -15.29
N PRO A 88 -1.39 -14.12 -16.31
CA PRO A 88 -1.37 -14.59 -17.69
C PRO A 88 0.02 -14.87 -18.27
N GLY A 89 1.06 -14.15 -17.83
CA GLY A 89 2.43 -14.36 -18.32
C GLY A 89 3.10 -15.62 -17.77
N LYS A 90 2.52 -16.31 -16.78
CA LYS A 90 3.08 -17.52 -16.15
C LYS A 90 4.51 -17.34 -15.65
N GLY A 91 4.87 -16.12 -15.26
CA GLY A 91 6.19 -15.73 -14.74
C GLY A 91 6.12 -15.36 -13.27
N ASP A 92 7.08 -14.56 -12.80
CA ASP A 92 7.06 -14.11 -11.41
C ASP A 92 5.93 -13.11 -11.15
N ASP A 93 5.22 -13.34 -10.05
CA ASP A 93 4.23 -12.45 -9.49
C ASP A 93 4.53 -12.28 -7.98
N TRP A 94 4.66 -11.05 -7.50
CA TRP A 94 4.81 -10.78 -6.07
C TRP A 94 3.99 -9.60 -5.58
N VAL A 95 3.41 -9.77 -4.39
CA VAL A 95 2.64 -8.73 -3.70
C VAL A 95 3.60 -7.69 -3.12
N THR A 96 3.24 -6.41 -3.27
CA THR A 96 4.02 -5.27 -2.73
C THR A 96 3.25 -4.49 -1.67
N ALA A 97 1.92 -4.48 -1.74
CA ALA A 97 1.09 -3.79 -0.76
C ALA A 97 -0.31 -4.42 -0.62
N SER A 98 -0.95 -4.18 0.52
CA SER A 98 -2.32 -4.62 0.79
C SER A 98 -3.09 -3.61 1.64
N ALA A 99 -4.42 -3.64 1.53
CA ALA A 99 -5.34 -2.89 2.38
C ALA A 99 -6.56 -3.74 2.72
N VAL A 100 -7.25 -3.41 3.82
CA VAL A 100 -8.49 -4.06 4.25
C VAL A 100 -9.52 -2.99 4.54
N ASP A 101 -10.75 -3.17 4.03
CA ASP A 101 -11.84 -2.25 4.36
C ASP A 101 -12.63 -2.68 5.61
N ARG A 102 -13.48 -1.79 6.13
CA ARG A 102 -14.30 -2.05 7.32
C ARG A 102 -15.32 -3.20 7.14
N LYS A 103 -15.57 -3.67 5.91
CA LYS A 103 -16.41 -4.85 5.62
C LYS A 103 -15.60 -6.15 5.61
N GLY A 104 -14.29 -6.06 5.84
CA GLY A 104 -13.37 -7.19 5.80
C GLY A 104 -13.03 -7.65 4.38
N ASN A 105 -13.26 -6.82 3.35
CA ASN A 105 -12.71 -7.11 2.03
C ASN A 105 -11.21 -6.79 2.01
N ILE A 106 -10.46 -7.61 1.30
CA ILE A 106 -9.00 -7.53 1.21
C ILE A 106 -8.64 -7.09 -0.20
N TYR A 107 -7.74 -6.12 -0.29
CA TYR A 107 -7.22 -5.58 -1.54
C TYR A 107 -5.72 -5.83 -1.53
N VAL A 108 -5.20 -6.50 -2.55
CA VAL A 108 -3.76 -6.73 -2.70
C VAL A 108 -3.30 -6.18 -4.03
N THR A 109 -2.11 -5.61 -4.07
CA THR A 109 -1.45 -5.19 -5.30
C THR A 109 -0.01 -5.66 -5.34
N GLY A 110 0.53 -5.83 -6.54
CA GLY A 110 1.88 -6.32 -6.75
C GLY A 110 2.29 -6.28 -8.21
N ALA A 111 3.55 -6.60 -8.48
CA ALA A 111 4.03 -6.74 -9.84
C ALA A 111 3.71 -8.15 -10.33
N SER A 112 3.14 -8.24 -11.54
CA SER A 112 2.79 -9.51 -12.17
C SER A 112 3.35 -9.57 -13.58
N TRP A 113 4.03 -10.66 -13.92
CA TRP A 113 4.59 -10.83 -15.25
C TRP A 113 3.48 -10.99 -16.30
N GLY A 114 3.49 -10.12 -17.31
CA GLY A 114 2.53 -10.11 -18.42
C GLY A 114 2.99 -10.87 -19.66
N GLY A 115 4.21 -11.40 -19.65
CA GLY A 115 4.84 -12.04 -20.81
C GLY A 115 5.95 -11.17 -21.41
N GLU A 116 6.74 -11.76 -22.32
CA GLU A 116 7.96 -11.16 -22.88
C GLU A 116 7.76 -9.77 -23.50
N ASN A 117 6.63 -9.55 -24.18
CA ASN A 117 6.33 -8.29 -24.85
C ASN A 117 5.63 -7.25 -23.96
N VAL A 118 5.30 -7.62 -22.72
CA VAL A 118 4.53 -6.77 -21.79
C VAL A 118 5.38 -6.37 -20.60
N GLY A 119 6.20 -7.28 -20.09
CA GLY A 119 6.98 -7.05 -18.87
C GLY A 119 6.12 -7.14 -17.61
N TYR A 120 6.54 -6.46 -16.54
CA TYR A 120 5.78 -6.39 -15.30
C TYR A 120 4.67 -5.36 -15.37
N GLU A 121 3.49 -5.78 -14.93
CA GLU A 121 2.30 -4.95 -14.78
C GLU A 121 1.85 -4.91 -13.33
N TYR A 122 1.04 -3.91 -12.99
CA TYR A 122 0.32 -3.91 -11.74
C TYR A 122 -0.72 -5.02 -11.83
N ALA A 123 -0.82 -5.87 -10.82
CA ALA A 123 -1.97 -6.73 -10.61
C ALA A 123 -2.60 -6.37 -9.27
N THR A 124 -3.86 -5.92 -9.30
CA THR A 124 -4.63 -5.57 -8.11
C THR A 124 -5.85 -6.48 -8.00
N ILE A 125 -6.00 -7.13 -6.85
CA ILE A 125 -7.04 -8.13 -6.63
C ILE A 125 -7.83 -7.74 -5.39
N LYS A 126 -9.16 -7.84 -5.50
CA LYS A 126 -10.07 -7.72 -4.36
C LYS A 126 -10.67 -9.08 -4.02
N TYR A 127 -10.58 -9.44 -2.75
CA TYR A 127 -11.26 -10.59 -2.15
C TYR A 127 -12.31 -10.11 -1.13
N ASP A 128 -13.39 -10.85 -0.98
CA ASP A 128 -14.27 -10.68 0.18
C ASP A 128 -13.69 -11.34 1.44
N GLY A 129 -14.38 -11.19 2.58
CA GLY A 129 -13.93 -11.74 3.86
C GLY A 129 -13.79 -13.27 3.91
N THR A 130 -14.41 -14.00 2.98
CA THR A 130 -14.35 -15.46 2.82
C THR A 130 -13.24 -15.91 1.87
N GLY A 131 -12.55 -14.96 1.23
CA GLY A 131 -11.52 -15.21 0.24
C GLY A 131 -12.08 -15.42 -1.17
N LYS A 132 -13.36 -15.12 -1.44
CA LYS A 132 -13.88 -15.13 -2.81
C LYS A 132 -13.28 -13.96 -3.58
N CYS A 133 -12.70 -14.22 -4.75
CA CYS A 133 -12.25 -13.16 -5.64
C CYS A 133 -13.46 -12.38 -6.17
N LEU A 134 -13.47 -11.07 -5.95
CA LEU A 134 -14.51 -10.17 -6.45
C LEU A 134 -14.11 -9.55 -7.78
N TRP A 135 -12.84 -9.18 -7.93
CA TRP A 135 -12.28 -8.73 -9.21
C TRP A 135 -10.74 -8.78 -9.21
N VAL A 136 -10.18 -8.84 -10.41
CA VAL A 136 -8.75 -8.65 -10.72
C VAL A 136 -8.63 -7.51 -11.72
N ARG A 137 -7.65 -6.62 -11.54
CA ARG A 137 -7.28 -5.58 -12.49
C ARG A 137 -5.80 -5.63 -12.77
N ARG A 138 -5.46 -5.44 -14.05
CA ARG A 138 -4.09 -5.29 -14.53
C ARG A 138 -3.91 -3.91 -15.12
N HIS A 139 -2.73 -3.34 -14.94
CA HIS A 139 -2.38 -2.04 -15.52
C HIS A 139 -0.91 -2.01 -15.89
N ALA A 140 -0.60 -1.58 -17.11
CA ALA A 140 0.78 -1.34 -17.51
C ALA A 140 1.39 -0.22 -16.63
N GLY A 141 2.66 -0.35 -16.25
CA GLY A 141 3.28 0.66 -15.39
C GLY A 141 4.37 0.15 -14.45
N GLY A 142 4.86 -1.08 -14.63
CA GLY A 142 5.96 -1.62 -13.83
C GLY A 142 5.51 -2.10 -12.46
N ILE A 143 6.19 -1.63 -11.40
CA ILE A 143 6.00 -2.14 -10.04
C ILE A 143 5.12 -1.19 -9.21
N PRO A 144 3.96 -1.66 -8.67
CA PRO A 144 3.19 -0.88 -7.70
C PRO A 144 3.91 -0.89 -6.35
N LYS A 145 3.89 0.23 -5.63
CA LYS A 145 4.58 0.38 -4.34
C LYS A 145 3.64 0.52 -3.16
N ALA A 146 2.43 1.02 -3.37
CA ALA A 146 1.46 1.23 -2.32
C ALA A 146 0.02 1.09 -2.84
N ILE A 147 -0.90 0.89 -1.89
CA ILE A 147 -2.35 0.89 -2.11
C ILE A 147 -3.03 1.69 -0.99
N GLY A 148 -4.02 2.50 -1.35
CA GLY A 148 -4.84 3.29 -0.43
C GLY A 148 -6.32 3.19 -0.78
N LEU A 149 -7.18 3.40 0.21
CA LEU A 149 -8.64 3.33 0.06
C LEU A 149 -9.26 4.63 0.58
N ASP A 150 -10.28 5.13 -0.11
CA ASP A 150 -11.15 6.20 0.41
C ASP A 150 -12.37 5.61 1.17
N GLU A 151 -13.18 6.47 1.79
CA GLU A 151 -14.37 6.09 2.55
C GLU A 151 -15.44 5.39 1.69
N ASN A 152 -15.45 5.68 0.38
CA ASN A 152 -16.30 5.03 -0.61
C ASN A 152 -15.76 3.67 -1.07
N ARG A 153 -14.58 3.26 -0.57
CA ARG A 153 -13.81 2.06 -0.96
C ARG A 153 -13.33 2.10 -2.40
N ASN A 154 -13.16 3.29 -2.97
CA ASN A 154 -12.37 3.42 -4.18
C ASN A 154 -10.92 3.10 -3.86
N VAL A 155 -10.23 2.53 -4.84
CA VAL A 155 -8.91 1.95 -4.68
C VAL A 155 -7.91 2.79 -5.43
N TYR A 156 -6.84 3.20 -4.75
CA TYR A 156 -5.75 3.99 -5.30
C TYR A 156 -4.51 3.12 -5.27
N VAL A 157 -3.89 2.87 -6.43
CA VAL A 157 -2.69 2.03 -6.55
C VAL A 157 -1.60 2.88 -7.18
N GLY A 158 -0.48 3.06 -6.48
CA GLY A 158 0.59 3.92 -6.95
C GLY A 158 1.96 3.27 -6.92
N GLY A 159 2.79 3.58 -7.90
CA GLY A 159 4.16 3.09 -8.04
C GLY A 159 4.90 3.74 -9.22
N GLU A 160 5.74 2.97 -9.92
CA GLU A 160 6.61 3.48 -10.98
C GLU A 160 5.86 4.15 -12.15
N GLY A 161 4.80 3.52 -12.65
CA GLY A 161 3.95 4.03 -13.71
C GLY A 161 2.94 5.12 -13.31
N GLY A 162 2.95 5.56 -12.04
CA GLY A 162 2.01 6.57 -11.54
C GLY A 162 0.96 6.02 -10.59
N ILE A 163 -0.16 6.72 -10.46
CA ILE A 163 -1.26 6.42 -9.53
C ILE A 163 -2.53 6.16 -10.31
N ILE A 164 -3.14 4.99 -10.11
CA ILE A 164 -4.39 4.59 -10.76
C ILE A 164 -5.50 4.55 -9.71
N LYS A 165 -6.65 5.16 -10.04
CA LYS A 165 -7.88 5.02 -9.26
C LYS A 165 -8.86 4.04 -9.90
N TYR A 166 -9.35 3.11 -9.11
CA TYR A 166 -10.50 2.27 -9.40
C TYR A 166 -11.66 2.59 -8.46
N SER A 167 -12.89 2.45 -8.95
CA SER A 167 -14.06 2.40 -8.08
C SER A 167 -14.04 1.16 -7.19
N SER A 168 -14.89 1.10 -6.16
CA SER A 168 -15.02 -0.08 -5.30
C SER A 168 -15.43 -1.38 -6.03
N ALA A 169 -16.04 -1.25 -7.22
CA ALA A 169 -16.37 -2.34 -8.14
C ALA A 169 -15.23 -2.70 -9.11
N GLY A 170 -14.07 -2.06 -8.99
CA GLY A 170 -12.90 -2.27 -9.83
C GLY A 170 -12.97 -1.55 -11.18
N LYS A 171 -13.95 -0.69 -11.44
CA LYS A 171 -13.97 0.10 -12.69
C LYS A 171 -12.90 1.18 -12.64
N PHE A 172 -12.03 1.28 -13.66
CA PHE A 172 -11.07 2.38 -13.81
C PHE A 172 -11.79 3.73 -13.73
N GLN A 173 -11.18 4.72 -13.10
CA GLN A 173 -11.70 6.08 -12.96
C GLN A 173 -10.78 7.09 -13.61
N TRP A 174 -9.52 7.13 -13.20
CA TRP A 174 -8.49 8.01 -13.73
C TRP A 174 -7.09 7.51 -13.37
N GLU A 175 -6.08 8.10 -14.00
CA GLU A 175 -4.67 7.89 -13.68
C GLU A 175 -3.93 9.23 -13.57
N LEU A 176 -2.89 9.25 -12.75
CA LEU A 176 -1.93 10.35 -12.64
C LEU A 176 -0.53 9.83 -12.96
N PRO A 177 0.28 10.56 -13.74
CA PRO A 177 1.65 10.15 -14.05
C PRO A 177 2.55 10.23 -12.81
N GLY A 178 3.53 9.33 -12.73
CA GLY A 178 4.73 9.31 -11.87
C GLY A 178 4.68 10.11 -10.56
N ALA A 179 4.68 9.41 -9.44
CA ALA A 179 4.86 10.01 -8.11
C ALA A 179 5.91 9.23 -7.30
N GLU A 180 6.97 9.91 -6.84
CA GLU A 180 7.98 9.29 -5.97
C GLU A 180 7.40 8.90 -4.61
N LYS A 181 6.61 9.81 -4.03
CA LYS A 181 5.86 9.64 -2.80
C LYS A 181 4.44 10.15 -3.01
N TRP A 182 3.46 9.43 -2.48
CA TRP A 182 2.07 9.84 -2.54
C TRP A 182 1.30 9.35 -1.33
N THR A 183 0.17 9.99 -1.08
CA THR A 183 -0.80 9.60 -0.05
C THR A 183 -2.20 9.95 -0.54
N VAL A 184 -3.21 9.33 0.04
CA VAL A 184 -4.62 9.58 -0.25
C VAL A 184 -5.38 9.82 1.04
N SER A 185 -6.22 10.85 1.08
CA SER A 185 -7.07 11.15 2.22
C SER A 185 -8.31 10.25 2.25
N LYS A 186 -9.00 10.24 3.38
CA LYS A 186 -10.28 9.53 3.53
C LYS A 186 -11.33 9.92 2.48
N TYR A 187 -11.34 11.18 2.04
CA TYR A 187 -12.26 11.67 1.01
C TYR A 187 -11.72 11.52 -0.42
N GLY A 188 -10.54 10.91 -0.55
CA GLY A 188 -9.97 10.54 -1.84
C GLY A 188 -9.10 11.60 -2.49
N ASP A 189 -8.76 12.67 -1.79
CA ASP A 189 -7.79 13.67 -2.26
C ASP A 189 -6.40 13.06 -2.29
N VAL A 190 -5.65 13.31 -3.36
CA VAL A 190 -4.32 12.73 -3.57
C VAL A 190 -3.26 13.80 -3.48
N ILE A 191 -2.23 13.53 -2.69
CA ILE A 191 -1.10 14.42 -2.50
C ILE A 191 0.15 13.68 -2.92
N THR A 192 0.93 14.29 -3.81
CA THR A 192 2.20 13.74 -4.29
C THR A 192 3.33 14.66 -3.90
N ALA A 193 4.47 14.09 -3.52
CA ALA A 193 5.71 14.83 -3.32
C ALA A 193 6.84 14.24 -4.17
N HIS A 194 7.70 15.13 -4.67
CA HIS A 194 8.85 14.80 -5.51
C HIS A 194 10.04 15.65 -5.10
N GLN A 195 11.20 15.00 -4.95
CA GLN A 195 12.48 15.65 -4.71
C GLN A 195 13.20 15.93 -6.03
N SER A 196 13.49 17.19 -6.30
CA SER A 196 14.27 17.57 -7.47
C SER A 196 15.77 17.38 -7.26
N ILE A 197 16.48 17.06 -8.34
CA ILE A 197 17.94 17.08 -8.42
C ILE A 197 18.54 18.48 -8.16
N SER A 198 17.72 19.53 -8.29
CA SER A 198 18.11 20.93 -8.00
C SER A 198 17.75 21.35 -6.57
N TYR A 199 17.67 20.41 -5.65
CA TYR A 199 17.58 20.66 -4.21
C TYR A 199 16.26 21.25 -3.66
N TYR A 200 15.15 21.12 -4.39
CA TYR A 200 13.82 21.53 -3.91
C TYR A 200 12.84 20.36 -3.77
N ILE A 201 11.85 20.52 -2.89
CA ILE A 201 10.69 19.63 -2.78
C ILE A 201 9.52 20.28 -3.49
N SER A 202 8.88 19.52 -4.37
CA SER A 202 7.62 19.91 -5.00
C SER A 202 6.48 19.03 -4.51
N ILE A 203 5.37 19.67 -4.15
CA ILE A 203 4.12 19.03 -3.73
C ILE A 203 3.07 19.37 -4.76
N LYS A 204 2.25 18.39 -5.14
CA LYS A 204 1.04 18.60 -5.94
C LYS A 204 -0.15 17.99 -5.22
N TYR A 205 -1.27 18.69 -5.30
CA TYR A 205 -2.54 18.27 -4.73
C TYR A 205 -3.57 18.06 -5.83
N TYR A 206 -4.30 16.96 -5.74
CA TYR A 206 -5.37 16.59 -6.66
C TYR A 206 -6.61 16.27 -5.85
N ASN A 207 -7.78 16.69 -6.35
CA ASN A 207 -9.03 16.30 -5.74
C ASN A 207 -9.36 14.82 -6.04
N SER A 208 -10.44 14.32 -5.44
CA SER A 208 -10.88 12.93 -5.65
C SER A 208 -11.18 12.52 -7.10
N ASP A 209 -11.41 13.47 -8.00
CA ASP A 209 -11.62 13.24 -9.43
C ASP A 209 -10.31 13.22 -10.23
N GLY A 210 -9.16 13.35 -9.56
CA GLY A 210 -7.84 13.40 -10.19
C GLY A 210 -7.49 14.77 -10.77
N ASN A 211 -8.30 15.79 -10.51
CA ASN A 211 -8.06 17.14 -11.03
C ASN A 211 -7.06 17.88 -10.15
N PHE A 212 -6.01 18.42 -10.78
CA PHE A 212 -5.02 19.27 -10.12
C PHE A 212 -5.69 20.48 -9.44
N GLN A 213 -5.32 20.75 -8.19
CA GLN A 213 -5.82 21.89 -7.41
C GLN A 213 -4.73 22.94 -7.20
N TRP A 214 -3.58 22.53 -6.67
CA TRP A 214 -2.47 23.43 -6.38
C TRP A 214 -1.14 22.68 -6.30
N SER A 215 -0.05 23.45 -6.39
CA SER A 215 1.30 22.98 -6.12
C SER A 215 2.05 23.94 -5.20
N LYS A 216 2.99 23.39 -4.44
CA LYS A 216 3.98 24.15 -3.67
C LYS A 216 5.36 23.63 -3.96
N THR A 217 6.30 24.55 -4.11
CA THR A 217 7.72 24.23 -4.18
C THR A 217 8.40 25.00 -3.08
N PHE A 218 9.28 24.33 -2.37
CA PHE A 218 10.14 24.98 -1.39
C PHE A 218 11.52 24.35 -1.40
N GLU A 219 12.49 25.20 -1.11
CA GLU A 219 13.87 24.82 -0.83
C GLU A 219 14.01 24.78 0.69
N PRO A 220 14.26 23.59 1.28
CA PRO A 220 14.37 23.46 2.72
C PRO A 220 15.49 24.34 3.31
N TYR A 221 16.57 24.57 2.55
CA TYR A 221 17.63 25.51 2.92
C TYR A 221 18.47 25.90 1.70
N SER A 222 18.96 27.14 1.63
CA SER A 222 19.71 27.65 0.46
C SER A 222 21.17 27.18 0.37
N TYR A 223 21.69 26.44 1.37
CA TYR A 223 23.10 26.04 1.46
C TYR A 223 23.34 24.59 1.97
N SER A 224 22.32 23.74 2.02
CA SER A 224 22.51 22.33 2.40
C SER A 224 22.97 21.50 1.21
N TRP A 225 24.13 20.84 1.32
CA TRP A 225 24.61 19.90 0.30
C TRP A 225 23.90 18.53 0.39
N GLU A 226 23.25 18.25 1.54
CA GLU A 226 22.50 17.02 1.77
C GLU A 226 21.09 17.31 2.31
N PHE A 227 20.08 16.90 1.54
CA PHE A 227 18.67 16.89 1.94
C PHE A 227 17.97 15.69 1.32
N SER A 228 16.92 15.18 1.97
CA SER A 228 16.19 14.02 1.45
C SER A 228 14.71 14.06 1.81
N LEU A 229 13.83 13.95 0.82
CA LEU A 229 12.41 13.70 1.01
C LEU A 229 12.23 12.30 1.60
N ARG A 230 11.78 12.24 2.85
CA ARG A 230 11.57 10.98 3.59
C ARG A 230 10.18 10.41 3.33
N GLY A 231 9.17 11.25 3.25
CA GLY A 231 7.80 10.79 3.00
C GLY A 231 6.75 11.89 3.04
N ILE A 232 5.53 11.47 2.76
CA ILE A 232 4.33 12.32 2.81
C ILE A 232 3.21 11.56 3.53
N HIS A 233 2.38 12.30 4.25
CA HIS A 233 1.16 11.80 4.88
C HIS A 233 0.03 12.81 4.71
N THR A 234 -1.20 12.34 4.85
CA THR A 234 -2.37 13.19 4.88
C THR A 234 -3.32 12.72 5.96
N ASP A 235 -4.03 13.66 6.56
CA ASP A 235 -5.08 13.37 7.52
C ASP A 235 -6.44 13.14 6.82
N ASP A 236 -7.47 12.91 7.63
CA ASP A 236 -8.85 12.76 7.14
C ASP A 236 -9.39 14.02 6.43
N TYR A 237 -8.79 15.20 6.65
CA TYR A 237 -9.23 16.48 6.10
C TYR A 237 -8.51 16.89 4.81
N GLY A 238 -7.49 16.13 4.40
CA GLY A 238 -6.69 16.42 3.21
C GLY A 238 -5.54 17.39 3.47
N ASN A 239 -5.11 17.60 4.71
CA ASN A 239 -3.90 18.40 4.95
C ASN A 239 -2.66 17.60 4.54
N ALA A 240 -1.60 18.28 4.09
CA ALA A 240 -0.36 17.66 3.65
C ALA A 240 0.71 17.76 4.73
N TYR A 241 1.30 16.62 5.11
CA TYR A 241 2.41 16.53 6.05
C TYR A 241 3.63 15.96 5.35
N ILE A 242 4.70 16.75 5.24
CA ILE A 242 5.88 16.42 4.45
C ILE A 242 7.05 16.21 5.39
N LYS A 243 7.63 15.02 5.34
CA LYS A 243 8.81 14.63 6.11
C LYS A 243 10.05 14.73 5.24
N TYR A 244 11.08 15.38 5.74
CA TYR A 244 12.35 15.53 5.04
C TYR A 244 13.52 15.64 6.01
N TYR A 245 14.70 15.23 5.55
CA TYR A 245 15.96 15.34 6.25
C TYR A 245 16.74 16.54 5.74
N MET A 246 17.46 17.22 6.63
CA MET A 246 18.39 18.30 6.32
C MET A 246 19.68 18.16 7.11
N TYR A 247 20.79 18.52 6.48
CA TYR A 247 22.09 18.70 7.13
C TYR A 247 22.50 20.18 7.13
N TYR A 248 22.71 20.74 8.32
CA TYR A 248 23.17 22.11 8.56
C TYR A 248 24.69 22.14 8.75
N HIS A 249 25.41 22.65 7.75
CA HIS A 249 26.87 22.71 7.79
C HIS A 249 27.42 23.70 8.83
N GLU A 250 26.80 24.88 8.97
CA GLU A 250 27.30 25.95 9.86
C GLU A 250 27.30 25.51 11.32
N ASP A 251 26.25 24.80 11.72
CA ASP A 251 26.08 24.27 13.07
C ASP A 251 26.58 22.82 13.22
N SER A 252 27.05 22.21 12.12
CA SER A 252 27.43 20.79 12.03
C SER A 252 26.39 19.86 12.67
N CYS A 253 25.12 20.13 12.41
CA CYS A 253 24.00 19.37 12.95
C CYS A 253 23.05 18.96 11.82
N ASP A 254 22.35 17.86 12.01
CA ASP A 254 21.28 17.42 11.13
C ASP A 254 19.93 17.49 11.83
N SER A 255 18.87 17.58 11.04
CA SER A 255 17.50 17.47 11.49
C SER A 255 16.70 16.51 10.62
N GLU A 256 15.77 15.83 11.25
CA GLU A 256 14.55 15.42 10.57
C GLU A 256 13.52 16.53 10.76
N SER A 257 12.72 16.81 9.74
CA SER A 257 11.82 17.96 9.73
C SER A 257 10.46 17.58 9.20
N LEU A 258 9.45 18.29 9.70
CA LEU A 258 8.07 18.12 9.31
C LEU A 258 7.46 19.47 8.95
N ARG A 259 6.82 19.53 7.79
CA ARG A 259 6.11 20.70 7.29
C ARG A 259 4.65 20.37 6.99
N MET A 260 3.75 21.28 7.38
CA MET A 260 2.32 21.14 7.15
C MET A 260 1.79 22.24 6.21
N TYR A 261 1.01 21.81 5.22
CA TYR A 261 0.11 22.67 4.45
C TYR A 261 -1.34 22.23 4.69
N ASP A 262 -2.26 23.18 4.75
CA ASP A 262 -3.68 22.85 4.74
C ASP A 262 -4.12 22.32 3.36
N ARG A 263 -5.35 21.81 3.28
CA ARG A 263 -5.96 21.33 2.02
C ARG A 263 -6.02 22.36 0.88
N ASN A 264 -5.89 23.65 1.19
CA ASN A 264 -5.89 24.74 0.21
C ASN A 264 -4.46 25.15 -0.20
N GLY A 265 -3.44 24.48 0.34
CA GLY A 265 -2.05 24.78 0.11
C GLY A 265 -1.53 25.98 0.90
N VAL A 266 -2.23 26.42 1.95
CA VAL A 266 -1.73 27.44 2.88
C VAL A 266 -0.71 26.79 3.80
N PHE A 267 0.47 27.39 3.92
CA PHE A 267 1.48 26.95 4.89
C PHE A 267 0.96 27.20 6.31
N MET A 268 1.02 26.17 7.15
CA MET A 268 0.52 26.24 8.52
C MET A 268 1.67 26.37 9.52
N TRP A 269 2.64 25.46 9.42
CA TRP A 269 3.83 25.42 10.28
C TRP A 269 4.86 24.44 9.72
N ASP A 270 6.09 24.59 10.20
CA ASP A 270 7.13 23.56 10.15
C ASP A 270 7.80 23.43 11.51
N THR A 271 8.47 22.30 11.70
CA THR A 271 9.23 21.99 12.92
C THR A 271 10.42 21.11 12.57
N ASP A 272 11.53 21.37 13.26
CA ASP A 272 12.78 20.62 13.13
C ASP A 272 13.03 19.78 14.38
N PHE A 273 13.48 18.55 14.17
CA PHE A 273 13.89 17.59 15.17
C PHE A 273 15.40 17.35 15.02
N TYR A 274 16.20 18.17 15.70
CA TYR A 274 17.67 18.10 15.65
C TYR A 274 18.17 16.75 16.16
N ILE A 275 19.03 16.08 15.40
CA ILE A 275 19.54 14.74 15.71
C ILE A 275 20.65 14.82 16.78
N LEU A 276 21.43 15.91 16.80
CA LEU A 276 22.49 16.18 17.77
C LEU A 276 22.39 17.64 18.26
N GLY A 277 21.48 17.90 19.21
CA GLY A 277 21.37 19.18 19.90
C GLY A 277 21.58 19.03 21.40
N ASN A 278 22.33 19.95 22.02
CA ASN A 278 22.71 20.04 23.44
C ASN A 278 21.57 19.96 24.49
N ASN A 279 20.32 19.72 24.07
CA ASN A 279 19.11 19.76 24.90
C ASN A 279 18.49 18.38 25.18
N GLY A 280 19.16 17.28 24.82
CA GLY A 280 18.80 15.93 25.29
C GLY A 280 17.57 15.30 24.64
N PHE A 281 17.17 15.74 23.44
CA PHE A 281 16.19 15.06 22.60
C PHE A 281 16.63 15.11 21.13
N GLY A 282 16.99 13.96 20.55
CA GLY A 282 17.33 13.84 19.13
C GLY A 282 16.80 12.55 18.50
N PHE A 283 16.46 12.61 17.22
CA PHE A 283 15.95 11.48 16.44
C PHE A 283 16.87 11.17 15.26
N SER A 284 17.37 9.95 15.14
CA SER A 284 17.70 9.42 13.80
C SER A 284 16.40 8.97 13.15
N TYR A 285 16.00 9.66 12.09
CA TYR A 285 14.97 9.22 11.15
C TYR A 285 13.55 9.13 11.73
N ILE A 286 12.61 9.96 11.24
CA ILE A 286 11.19 9.81 11.57
C ILE A 286 10.62 8.60 10.82
N GLN A 287 10.68 7.45 11.48
CA GLN A 287 10.24 6.15 10.95
C GLN A 287 8.74 6.13 10.66
N SER A 288 7.92 6.71 11.55
CA SER A 288 6.48 6.72 11.38
C SER A 288 5.85 8.04 11.83
N LEU A 289 4.69 8.32 11.27
CA LEU A 289 3.89 9.51 11.49
C LEU A 289 2.43 9.07 11.59
N TYR A 290 1.73 9.54 12.61
CA TYR A 290 0.30 9.34 12.80
C TYR A 290 -0.34 10.68 13.16
N ILE A 291 -1.53 10.94 12.60
CA ILE A 291 -2.33 12.12 12.90
C ILE A 291 -3.70 11.64 13.37
N ASP A 292 -4.16 12.16 14.51
CA ASP A 292 -5.48 11.83 15.04
C ASP A 292 -6.58 12.77 14.53
N ASP A 293 -7.83 12.49 14.91
CA ASP A 293 -9.01 13.26 14.48
C ASP A 293 -9.01 14.72 15.00
N GLU A 294 -8.23 15.00 16.05
CA GLU A 294 -8.03 16.34 16.64
C GLU A 294 -6.84 17.08 16.01
N LEU A 295 -6.21 16.50 14.98
CA LEU A 295 -5.02 17.00 14.30
C LEU A 295 -3.76 17.02 15.15
N ASN A 296 -3.72 16.24 16.24
CA ASN A 296 -2.48 16.04 16.97
C ASN A 296 -1.56 15.15 16.14
N VAL A 297 -0.29 15.54 16.06
CA VAL A 297 0.73 14.85 15.28
C VAL A 297 1.63 14.04 16.20
N TYR A 298 1.72 12.74 15.93
CA TYR A 298 2.55 11.79 16.65
C TYR A 298 3.67 11.33 15.73
N VAL A 299 4.91 11.60 16.12
CA VAL A 299 6.12 11.12 15.44
C VAL A 299 6.76 10.03 16.26
N ALA A 300 7.23 8.97 15.60
CA ALA A 300 8.07 7.97 16.22
C ALA A 300 9.28 7.69 15.33
N GLY A 301 10.44 7.60 15.97
CA GLY A 301 11.74 7.41 15.34
C GLY A 301 12.73 6.82 16.33
N GLN A 302 13.95 6.60 15.86
CA GLN A 302 15.02 6.08 16.70
C GLN A 302 15.65 7.22 17.49
N TYR A 303 15.62 7.13 18.81
CA TYR A 303 16.35 8.05 19.68
C TYR A 303 17.85 7.76 19.60
N ILE A 304 18.68 8.81 19.63
CA ILE A 304 20.15 8.70 19.71
C ILE A 304 20.62 9.31 21.03
#